data_AF-A0A8S0W8X8-F1
#
_entry.id   AF-A0A8S0W8X8-F1
#
_cell.length_a   1.000
_cell.length_b   1.000
_cell.length_c   1.000
_cell.angle_alpha   90.00
_cell.angle_beta   90.00
_cell.angle_gamma   90.00
#
_symmetry.space_group_name_H-M   'P 1'
#
loop_
_entity.id
_entity.type
_entity.pdbx_description
1 polymer ?
#
loop_
_entity_poly.entity_id
_entity_poly.type
_entity_poly.pdbx_seq_one_letter_code
_entity_poly.pdbx_strand_id
1 'polypeptide(L)'
;MVLSRGNSLCSIEIDVDALSQDENYHYENWQYGSYDDFIKSITARWVRENRFQKTGTIWAWGTPSVNFHHQSYSVYYAVLGMPKEFRKYLDQEVAVLGKYVRARSDYVIPNYANGWSARCHIQDGKAWEVLDTASWKEINV
;
A
#
# COMPACT_ATOMS: atom_id res chain seq x y z
N MET A 1 15.95 -23.07 3.31
CA MET A 1 14.52 -23.40 3.07
C MET A 1 13.91 -22.23 2.32
N VAL A 2 13.70 -22.36 1.01
CA VAL A 2 13.10 -21.30 0.19
C VAL A 2 11.60 -21.42 0.37
N LEU A 3 11.00 -20.53 1.16
CA LEU A 3 9.55 -20.37 1.23
C LEU A 3 9.04 -20.16 -0.21
N SER A 4 8.05 -20.96 -0.60
CA SER A 4 7.45 -20.92 -1.93
C SER A 4 7.17 -19.47 -2.34
N ARG A 5 7.72 -19.06 -3.49
CA ARG A 5 7.53 -17.72 -4.09
C ARG A 5 6.05 -17.56 -4.44
N GLY A 6 5.23 -17.18 -3.47
CA GLY A 6 3.85 -16.81 -3.68
C GLY A 6 3.80 -15.66 -4.67
N ASN A 7 3.12 -15.89 -5.80
CA ASN A 7 2.98 -14.98 -6.93
C ASN A 7 2.83 -13.52 -6.48
N SER A 8 3.70 -12.64 -6.97
CA SER A 8 3.53 -11.21 -6.74
C SER A 8 2.24 -10.71 -7.39
N LEU A 9 1.42 -9.99 -6.63
CA LEU A 9 0.19 -9.38 -7.10
C LEU A 9 0.52 -7.97 -7.59
N CYS A 10 -0.02 -7.61 -8.76
CA CYS A 10 0.02 -6.28 -9.39
C CYS A 10 0.24 -5.12 -8.42
N SER A 11 0.97 -4.09 -8.83
CA SER A 11 1.00 -2.88 -8.03
C SER A 11 -0.27 -2.02 -8.21
N ILE A 12 -0.59 -1.23 -7.20
CA ILE A 12 -1.52 -0.09 -7.30
C ILE A 12 -0.66 1.15 -7.45
N GLU A 13 -0.91 1.96 -8.47
CA GLU A 13 -0.22 3.22 -8.66
C GLU A 13 -1.13 4.36 -8.22
N ILE A 14 -0.60 5.29 -7.42
CA ILE A 14 -1.30 6.50 -6.97
C ILE A 14 -0.54 7.71 -7.49
N ASP A 15 -1.23 8.63 -8.16
CA ASP A 15 -0.71 9.94 -8.52
C ASP A 15 -0.73 10.85 -7.29
N VAL A 16 0.41 10.95 -6.61
CA VAL A 16 0.47 11.65 -5.32
C VAL A 16 0.53 13.16 -5.49
N ASP A 17 1.09 13.65 -6.59
CA ASP A 17 1.13 15.08 -6.88
C ASP A 17 -0.27 15.61 -7.16
N ALA A 18 -1.02 14.97 -8.08
CA ALA A 18 -2.36 15.39 -8.42
C ALA A 18 -3.33 15.22 -7.25
N LEU A 19 -3.21 14.13 -6.48
CA LEU A 19 -4.03 13.92 -5.29
C LEU A 19 -3.77 15.00 -4.24
N SER A 20 -2.52 15.41 -4.03
CA SER A 20 -2.17 16.44 -3.04
C SER A 20 -2.66 17.85 -3.39
N GLN A 21 -2.96 18.10 -4.66
CA GLN A 21 -3.47 19.38 -5.17
C GLN A 21 -5.01 19.43 -5.22
N ASP A 22 -5.69 18.30 -5.02
CA ASP A 22 -7.16 18.28 -5.00
C ASP A 22 -7.67 18.79 -3.65
N GLU A 23 -8.43 19.88 -3.67
CA GLU A 23 -8.95 20.52 -2.46
C GLU A 23 -9.83 19.59 -1.61
N ASN A 24 -10.48 18.60 -2.24
CA ASN A 24 -11.30 17.59 -1.54
C ASN A 24 -10.46 16.53 -0.82
N TYR A 25 -9.18 16.41 -1.16
CA TYR A 25 -8.23 15.44 -0.60
C TYR A 25 -7.03 16.12 0.08
N HIS A 26 -7.12 17.43 0.35
CA HIS A 26 -6.13 18.12 1.18
C HIS A 26 -5.91 17.33 2.46
N TYR A 27 -4.64 16.96 2.71
CA TYR A 27 -4.24 16.07 3.81
C TYR A 27 -4.77 16.50 5.19
N GLU A 28 -4.95 17.80 5.42
CA GLU A 28 -5.50 18.36 6.65
C GLU A 28 -7.00 18.04 6.85
N ASN A 29 -7.74 17.83 5.76
CA ASN A 29 -9.17 17.52 5.76
C ASN A 29 -9.45 16.03 5.54
N TRP A 30 -8.44 15.25 5.16
CA TRP A 30 -8.59 13.83 4.92
C TRP A 30 -8.38 13.04 6.22
N GLN A 31 -9.39 12.25 6.62
CA GLN A 31 -9.43 11.55 7.91
C GLN A 31 -8.24 10.62 8.20
N TYR A 32 -7.46 10.26 7.18
CA TYR A 32 -6.31 9.38 7.29
C TYR A 32 -4.97 10.13 7.38
N GLY A 33 -4.94 11.45 7.24
CA GLY A 33 -3.72 12.27 7.27
C GLY A 33 -2.86 12.16 6.00
N SER A 34 -2.55 10.95 5.53
CA SER A 34 -1.83 10.73 4.25
C SER A 34 -2.37 9.50 3.49
N TYR A 35 -2.01 9.36 2.21
CA TYR A 35 -2.43 8.18 1.43
C TYR A 35 -1.73 6.91 1.92
N ASP A 36 -0.52 7.03 2.44
CA ASP A 36 0.21 5.91 3.02
C ASP A 36 -0.46 5.46 4.32
N ASP A 37 -0.93 6.40 5.13
CA ASP A 37 -1.68 6.10 6.35
C ASP A 37 -3.08 5.55 6.05
N PHE A 38 -3.70 5.98 4.96
CA PHE A 38 -4.91 5.35 4.43
C PHE A 38 -4.66 3.88 4.09
N ILE A 39 -3.63 3.57 3.29
CA ILE A 39 -3.26 2.19 2.91
C ILE A 39 -2.94 1.34 4.15
N LYS A 40 -2.19 1.87 5.12
CA LYS A 40 -1.90 1.21 6.40
C LYS A 40 -3.18 0.94 7.19
N SER A 41 -4.08 1.91 7.29
CA SER A 41 -5.31 1.83 8.08
C SER A 41 -6.26 0.77 7.53
N ILE A 42 -6.50 0.76 6.21
CA ILE A 42 -7.35 -0.27 5.59
C ILE A 42 -6.71 -1.66 5.69
N THR A 43 -5.38 -1.75 5.65
CA THR A 43 -4.65 -3.01 5.86
C THR A 43 -4.86 -3.53 7.27
N ALA A 44 -4.66 -2.69 8.29
CA ALA A 44 -4.87 -3.04 9.69
C ALA A 44 -6.32 -3.48 9.95
N ARG A 45 -7.30 -2.75 9.41
CA ARG A 45 -8.71 -3.09 9.50
C ARG A 45 -9.00 -4.47 8.91
N TRP A 46 -8.53 -4.74 7.69
CA TRP A 46 -8.75 -6.01 7.03
C TRP A 46 -8.13 -7.18 7.80
N VAL A 47 -6.89 -7.03 8.27
CA VAL A 47 -6.18 -8.05 9.05
C VAL A 47 -6.97 -8.42 10.30
N ARG A 48 -7.48 -7.41 11.02
CA ARG A 48 -8.30 -7.60 12.22
C ARG A 48 -9.63 -8.30 11.90
N GLU A 49 -10.39 -7.76 10.95
CA GLU A 49 -11.73 -8.26 10.60
C GLU A 49 -11.71 -9.69 10.06
N ASN A 50 -10.67 -10.02 9.28
CA ASN A 50 -10.49 -11.35 8.69
C ASN A 50 -9.69 -12.30 9.58
N ARG A 51 -9.26 -11.84 10.78
CA ARG A 51 -8.44 -12.58 11.74
C ARG A 51 -7.20 -13.21 11.08
N PHE A 52 -6.55 -12.48 10.19
CA PHE A 52 -5.46 -13.00 9.38
C PHE A 52 -4.19 -13.24 10.23
N GLN A 53 -3.79 -14.50 10.39
CA GLN A 53 -2.67 -14.88 11.29
C GLN A 53 -1.32 -15.08 10.60
N LYS A 54 -1.25 -14.98 9.27
CA LYS A 54 0.01 -15.22 8.54
C LYS A 54 0.83 -13.94 8.41
N THR A 55 2.05 -14.08 7.88
CA THR A 55 2.93 -12.96 7.60
C THR A 55 2.63 -12.33 6.23
N GLY A 56 2.59 -11.01 6.18
CA GLY A 56 2.48 -10.25 4.94
C GLY A 56 3.18 -8.90 5.04
N THR A 57 3.37 -8.24 3.91
CA THR A 57 4.00 -6.92 3.87
C THR A 57 3.43 -6.10 2.72
N ILE A 58 3.10 -4.84 3.01
CA ILE A 58 2.84 -3.79 2.05
C ILE A 58 4.14 -3.06 1.77
N TRP A 59 4.51 -2.98 0.50
CA TRP A 59 5.69 -2.29 0.00
C TRP A 59 5.26 -1.08 -0.82
N ALA A 60 6.07 -0.03 -0.80
CA ALA A 60 5.89 1.14 -1.65
C ALA A 60 7.18 1.49 -2.41
N TRP A 61 7.03 2.04 -3.61
CA TRP A 61 8.13 2.60 -4.39
C TRP A 61 7.65 3.87 -5.10
N GLY A 62 8.33 4.99 -4.83
CA GLY A 62 8.04 6.27 -5.46
C GLY A 62 8.93 6.51 -6.68
N THR A 63 8.35 7.03 -7.74
CA THR A 63 9.05 7.36 -8.99
C THR A 63 8.28 8.40 -9.78
N PRO A 64 8.95 9.24 -10.61
CA PRO A 64 8.27 9.98 -11.65
C PRO A 64 7.46 9.05 -12.55
N SER A 65 6.28 9.51 -12.99
CA SER A 65 5.34 8.79 -13.83
C SER A 65 4.72 9.71 -14.88
N VAL A 66 4.25 9.09 -15.95
CA VAL A 66 3.42 9.72 -17.00
C VAL A 66 2.14 8.91 -17.25
N ASN A 67 1.85 7.92 -16.40
CA ASN A 67 0.74 6.99 -16.60
C ASN A 67 -0.62 7.65 -16.43
N PHE A 68 -0.71 8.82 -15.80
CA PHE A 68 -1.94 9.59 -15.65
C PHE A 68 -2.15 10.63 -16.76
N HIS A 69 -1.43 10.50 -17.88
CA HIS A 69 -1.48 11.44 -19.02
C HIS A 69 -0.97 12.85 -18.71
N HIS A 70 -0.21 13.01 -17.64
CA HIS A 70 0.60 14.18 -17.32
C HIS A 70 1.87 13.74 -16.59
N GLN A 71 2.87 14.62 -16.52
CA GLN A 71 4.03 14.38 -15.67
C GLN A 71 3.62 14.53 -14.20
N SER A 72 3.96 13.53 -13.38
CA SER A 72 3.74 13.55 -11.94
C SER A 72 4.76 12.69 -11.22
N TYR A 73 4.81 12.80 -9.90
CA TYR A 73 5.36 11.79 -9.02
C TYR A 73 4.27 10.82 -8.60
N SER A 74 4.53 9.53 -8.74
CA SER A 74 3.59 8.47 -8.35
C SER A 74 4.21 7.53 -7.33
N VAL A 75 3.35 6.88 -6.54
CA VAL A 75 3.75 5.82 -5.62
C VAL A 75 3.05 4.53 -5.98
N TYR A 76 3.86 3.49 -6.15
CA TYR A 76 3.43 2.13 -6.45
C TYR A 76 3.39 1.32 -5.15
N TYR A 77 2.27 0.67 -4.88
CA TYR A 77 2.07 -0.23 -3.76
C TYR A 77 2.02 -1.68 -4.21
N ALA A 78 2.84 -2.54 -3.61
CA ALA A 78 2.85 -3.98 -3.86
C ALA A 78 2.59 -4.74 -2.56
N VAL A 79 1.97 -5.91 -2.69
CA VAL A 79 1.59 -6.74 -1.53
C VAL A 79 2.23 -8.11 -1.64
N LEU A 80 2.95 -8.51 -0.59
CA LEU A 80 3.58 -9.83 -0.47
C LEU A 80 3.00 -10.59 0.73
N GLY A 81 2.83 -11.91 0.61
CA GLY A 81 2.39 -12.78 1.71
C GLY A 81 0.90 -12.71 2.07
N MET A 82 0.15 -11.78 1.46
CA MET A 82 -1.30 -11.65 1.65
C MET A 82 -2.09 -12.48 0.64
N PRO A 83 -3.31 -12.93 0.99
CA PRO A 83 -4.15 -13.71 0.10
C PRO A 83 -4.79 -12.82 -0.98
N LYS A 84 -5.31 -13.44 -2.06
CA LYS A 84 -5.91 -12.71 -3.20
C LYS A 84 -7.14 -11.89 -2.80
N GLU A 85 -7.83 -12.31 -1.75
CA GLU A 85 -9.00 -11.65 -1.16
C GLU A 85 -8.63 -10.28 -0.61
N PHE A 86 -7.47 -10.17 0.05
CA PHE A 86 -6.96 -8.88 0.51
C PHE A 86 -6.70 -7.94 -0.67
N ARG A 87 -6.21 -8.47 -1.80
CA ARG A 87 -6.03 -7.64 -2.99
C ARG A 87 -7.34 -7.09 -3.54
N LYS A 88 -8.39 -7.92 -3.63
CA LYS A 88 -9.72 -7.45 -4.06
C LYS A 88 -10.25 -6.37 -3.13
N TYR A 89 -10.07 -6.57 -1.83
CA TYR A 89 -10.42 -5.58 -0.81
C TYR A 89 -9.65 -4.27 -1.00
N LEU A 90 -8.34 -4.35 -1.18
CA LEU A 90 -7.49 -3.18 -1.40
C LEU A 90 -7.91 -2.40 -2.65
N ASP A 91 -8.17 -3.08 -3.78
CA ASP A 91 -8.68 -2.44 -5.01
C ASP A 91 -10.03 -1.73 -4.79
N GLN A 92 -10.91 -2.28 -3.95
CA GLN A 92 -12.20 -1.68 -3.61
C GLN A 92 -12.04 -0.43 -2.75
N GLU A 93 -11.20 -0.49 -1.72
CA GLU A 93 -10.97 0.63 -0.81
C GLU A 93 -10.31 1.80 -1.53
N VAL A 94 -9.29 1.55 -2.36
CA VAL A 94 -8.59 2.63 -3.09
C VAL A 94 -9.44 3.24 -4.22
N ALA A 95 -10.54 2.60 -4.62
CA ALA A 95 -11.43 3.15 -5.65
C ALA A 95 -12.01 4.52 -5.27
N VAL A 96 -12.07 4.84 -3.97
CA VAL A 96 -12.45 6.16 -3.46
C VAL A 96 -11.51 7.28 -3.94
N LEU A 97 -10.28 6.96 -4.34
CA LEU A 97 -9.31 7.91 -4.90
C LEU A 97 -9.59 8.20 -6.38
N GLY A 98 -10.55 7.50 -7.00
CA GLY A 98 -11.08 7.80 -8.33
C GLY A 98 -10.00 7.88 -9.41
N LYS A 99 -9.89 9.04 -10.05
CA LYS A 99 -8.96 9.27 -11.16
C LYS A 99 -7.48 9.27 -10.75
N TYR A 100 -7.18 9.35 -9.46
CA TYR A 100 -5.80 9.39 -8.93
C TYR A 100 -5.22 8.00 -8.69
N VAL A 101 -5.99 6.93 -8.91
CA VAL A 101 -5.51 5.55 -8.74
C VAL A 101 -5.58 4.77 -10.06
N ARG A 102 -4.52 4.04 -10.37
CA ARG A 102 -4.50 3.04 -11.44
C ARG A 102 -4.29 1.67 -10.81
N ALA A 103 -5.35 0.86 -10.86
CA ALA A 103 -5.27 -0.54 -10.48
C ALA A 103 -4.53 -1.33 -11.58
N ARG A 104 -3.67 -2.26 -11.17
CA ARG A 104 -3.00 -3.25 -12.05
C ARG A 104 -1.82 -2.72 -12.86
N SER A 105 -0.94 -1.97 -12.21
CA SER A 105 0.42 -1.81 -12.75
C SER A 105 1.18 -3.13 -12.61
N ASP A 106 2.03 -3.41 -13.59
CA ASP A 106 2.92 -4.56 -13.83
C ASP A 106 3.25 -5.52 -12.68
N TYR A 107 3.61 -6.76 -13.05
CA TYR A 107 4.15 -7.74 -12.10
C TYR A 107 5.51 -7.24 -11.57
N VAL A 108 5.55 -6.89 -10.29
CA VAL A 108 6.76 -6.39 -9.61
C VAL A 108 7.07 -7.25 -8.41
N ILE A 109 8.33 -7.63 -8.18
CA ILE A 109 8.74 -8.30 -6.94
C ILE A 109 9.44 -7.24 -6.07
N PRO A 110 8.76 -6.69 -5.04
CA PRO A 110 9.32 -5.61 -4.25
C PRO A 110 10.54 -6.09 -3.45
N ASN A 111 11.59 -5.28 -3.44
CA ASN A 111 12.78 -5.51 -2.63
C ASN A 111 13.54 -4.19 -2.42
N TYR A 112 14.24 -4.09 -1.29
CA TYR A 112 14.99 -2.88 -0.91
C TYR A 112 16.07 -2.49 -1.92
N ALA A 113 16.75 -3.45 -2.56
CA ALA A 113 17.81 -3.18 -3.53
C ALA A 113 17.30 -2.44 -4.78
N ASN A 114 16.01 -2.58 -5.09
CA ASN A 114 15.35 -1.90 -6.20
C ASN A 114 14.57 -0.64 -5.75
N GLY A 115 14.86 -0.10 -4.57
CA GLY A 115 14.24 1.15 -4.07
C GLY A 115 12.86 0.97 -3.44
N TRP A 116 12.37 -0.26 -3.27
CA TRP A 116 11.13 -0.50 -2.54
C TRP A 116 11.35 -0.35 -1.04
N SER A 117 10.37 0.20 -0.35
CA SER A 117 10.37 0.37 1.10
C SER A 117 9.17 -0.34 1.70
N ALA A 118 9.39 -1.16 2.73
CA ALA A 118 8.29 -1.74 3.50
C ALA A 118 7.55 -0.62 4.25
N ARG A 119 6.24 -0.52 4.07
CA ARG A 119 5.39 0.50 4.72
C ARG A 119 4.55 -0.07 5.85
N CYS A 120 4.11 -1.31 5.69
CA CYS A 120 3.32 -2.01 6.69
C CYS A 120 3.69 -3.49 6.70
N HIS A 121 4.07 -4.01 7.86
CA HIS A 121 4.25 -5.45 8.07
C HIS A 121 3.08 -6.03 8.82
N ILE A 122 2.76 -7.26 8.52
CA ILE A 122 1.58 -7.95 9.03
C ILE A 122 2.08 -9.24 9.64
N GLN A 123 1.76 -9.44 10.91
CA GLN A 123 2.16 -10.61 11.66
C GLN A 123 1.28 -10.77 12.90
N ASP A 124 0.99 -12.02 13.27
CA ASP A 124 0.31 -12.39 14.51
C ASP A 124 -1.06 -11.69 14.68
N GLY A 125 -1.82 -11.58 13.59
CA GLY A 125 -3.13 -10.94 13.62
C GLY A 125 -3.11 -9.41 13.65
N LYS A 126 -1.94 -8.79 13.47
CA LYS A 126 -1.72 -7.35 13.61
C LYS A 126 -1.00 -6.75 12.42
N ALA A 127 -1.20 -5.45 12.23
CA ALA A 127 -0.49 -4.63 11.27
C ALA A 127 0.43 -3.64 12.00
N TRP A 128 1.63 -3.49 11.48
CA TRP A 128 2.73 -2.77 12.09
C TRP A 128 3.28 -1.75 11.08
N GLU A 129 3.33 -0.49 11.48
CA GLU A 129 4.06 0.55 10.77
C GLU A 129 5.56 0.38 11.01
N VAL A 130 6.33 0.41 9.94
CA VAL A 130 7.80 0.30 9.99
C VAL A 130 8.35 1.70 10.26
N LEU A 131 8.95 1.90 11.44
CA LEU A 131 9.59 3.18 11.78
C LEU A 131 11.05 3.18 11.34
N ASP A 132 11.74 2.06 11.59
CA ASP A 132 13.11 1.81 11.17
C ASP A 132 13.38 0.29 11.07
N THR A 133 14.65 -0.11 10.89
CA THR A 133 15.01 -1.53 10.75
C THR A 133 14.77 -2.38 12.00
N ALA A 134 14.60 -1.77 13.17
CA ALA A 134 14.45 -2.43 14.47
C ALA A 134 13.14 -2.07 15.19
N SER A 135 12.49 -0.96 14.83
CA SER A 135 11.35 -0.39 15.54
C SER A 135 10.07 -0.43 14.71
N TRP A 136 9.00 -0.86 15.36
CA TRP A 136 7.69 -1.07 14.75
C TRP A 136 6.62 -0.52 15.68
N LYS A 137 5.58 0.07 15.10
CA LYS A 137 4.43 0.59 15.84
C LYS A 137 3.16 -0.11 15.38
N GLU A 138 2.37 -0.64 16.31
CA GLU A 138 1.08 -1.23 15.96
C GLU A 138 0.15 -0.15 15.41
N ILE A 139 -0.49 -0.45 14.28
CA ILE A 139 -1.49 0.42 13.65
C ILE A 139 -2.84 0.10 14.29
N ASN A 140 -3.30 0.98 15.16
CA ASN A 140 -4.61 0.86 15.83
C ASN A 140 -5.67 1.62 15.01
N VAL A 141 -6.69 0.89 14.57
CA VAL A 141 -7.89 1.36 13.85
C VAL A 141 -9.15 0.78 14.47
#